data_AF-A0A239Q1X5-F1
#
_entry.id   AF-A0A239Q1X5-F1
#
_cell.length_a   1.000
_cell.length_b   1.000
_cell.length_c   1.000
_cell.angle_alpha   90.00
_cell.angle_beta   90.00
_cell.angle_gamma   90.00
#
_symmetry.space_group_name_H-M   'P 1'
#
loop_
_entity.id
_entity.type
_entity.pdbx_description
1 polymer ?
#
loop_
_entity_poly.entity_id
_entity_poly.type
_entity_poly.pdbx_seq_one_letter_code
_entity_poly.pdbx_strand_id
1 'polypeptide(L)'
;MEEREGRIGYWISGAAHVALILWALLGGVLFRPQPSVPVRTTEVSTMSGAEFEAYAAAARGSGPVSPEATAVASIPQPATETDAGTMPETSDTPDVQDSAQELAQPDAPEAKPDLSDFSSQPRIEVTSSLPSAPAAPEIEEAAPPVPQGVSAPQTAPQPAQPSAAPQDQVAPPVPPRSALALDSSALPQPRPADLVEARNERLAARAAAEAEAAEEAQRAAERQAAAEAEAEAERQAAAARAEEERAEQARQQAEAAERAAEAERQAAREAERQRAAEAERRAAEQAEQEAARKRAEEERLEAERRAEAARQAEAERQAAEQAEQEAARQRAEEERLEAERQAAADRQALEDALREAQQDSDATTTVGETASGNRQRIEGGSDASVAQDPLSAALSEAMSATQAPPQESAREPAPDPLQLTPVPITPTPLPDPEEHSDAGLDNLGAAPLGQPLSLSERDGFRTAIGQCWNVGALSLEAARMSISVEFRMGPDGRPDANSLRLVDLRGGSKHAAQNAFDVARRAILMCGRNGYPLPAEKYGRWQEVIVDFRPEGIGFN
;
A
#
# COMPACT_ATOMS: atom_id res chain seq x y z
N MET A 1 45.18 -24.26 -44.61
CA MET A 1 44.88 -23.54 -43.35
C MET A 1 44.41 -22.11 -43.63
N GLU A 2 44.95 -21.43 -44.65
CA GLU A 2 44.60 -20.04 -45.02
C GLU A 2 43.13 -19.83 -45.47
N GLU A 3 42.48 -20.81 -46.12
CA GLU A 3 41.07 -20.66 -46.57
C GLU A 3 40.03 -20.63 -45.43
N ARG A 4 40.37 -21.09 -44.22
CA ARG A 4 39.47 -21.04 -43.06
C ARG A 4 39.54 -19.70 -42.35
N GLU A 5 40.71 -19.09 -42.25
CA GLU A 5 40.90 -17.78 -41.62
C GLU A 5 40.25 -16.65 -42.44
N GLY A 6 40.38 -16.69 -43.77
CA GLY A 6 39.69 -15.71 -44.64
C GLY A 6 38.18 -15.76 -44.50
N ARG A 7 37.60 -16.96 -44.36
CA ARG A 7 36.14 -17.15 -44.24
C ARG A 7 35.59 -16.65 -42.91
N ILE A 8 36.36 -16.79 -41.83
CA ILE A 8 36.03 -16.27 -40.50
C ILE A 8 36.12 -14.74 -40.50
N GLY A 9 37.12 -14.15 -41.18
CA GLY A 9 37.25 -12.71 -41.34
C GLY A 9 36.05 -12.07 -42.05
N TYR A 10 35.56 -12.68 -43.13
CA TYR A 10 34.35 -12.19 -43.83
C TYR A 10 33.09 -12.28 -42.96
N TRP A 11 32.96 -13.32 -42.14
CA TRP A 11 31.82 -13.46 -41.23
C TRP A 11 31.83 -12.43 -40.09
N ILE A 12 32.99 -12.17 -39.49
CA ILE A 12 33.12 -11.16 -38.43
C ILE A 12 32.86 -9.77 -38.98
N SER A 13 33.42 -9.45 -40.16
CA SER A 13 33.18 -8.18 -40.83
C SER A 13 31.70 -8.02 -41.21
N GLY A 14 31.07 -9.06 -41.77
CA GLY A 14 29.65 -9.06 -42.10
C GLY A 14 28.77 -8.82 -40.88
N ALA A 15 29.03 -9.51 -39.76
CA ALA A 15 28.30 -9.34 -38.51
C ALA A 15 28.44 -7.92 -37.94
N ALA A 16 29.65 -7.35 -37.99
CA ALA A 16 29.90 -5.99 -37.53
C ALA A 16 29.12 -4.94 -38.36
N HIS A 17 29.08 -5.09 -39.68
CA HIS A 17 28.35 -4.17 -40.55
C HIS A 17 26.84 -4.28 -40.35
N VAL A 18 26.30 -5.50 -40.21
CA VAL A 18 24.86 -5.70 -39.93
C VAL A 18 24.48 -5.08 -38.59
N ALA A 19 25.29 -5.27 -37.55
CA ALA A 19 25.06 -4.65 -36.24
C ALA A 19 25.06 -3.11 -36.31
N LEU A 20 25.96 -2.52 -37.10
CA LEU A 20 26.05 -1.06 -37.26
C LEU A 20 24.85 -0.49 -38.03
N ILE A 21 24.39 -1.18 -39.08
CA ILE A 21 23.18 -0.81 -39.82
C ILE A 21 21.94 -0.92 -38.92
N LEU A 22 21.85 -1.99 -38.13
CA LEU A 22 20.74 -2.20 -37.20
C LEU A 22 20.73 -1.14 -36.10
N TRP A 23 21.90 -0.77 -35.58
CA TRP A 23 22.06 0.34 -34.64
C TRP A 23 21.69 1.70 -35.25
N ALA A 24 22.03 1.96 -36.52
CA ALA A 24 21.64 3.20 -37.19
C ALA A 24 20.12 3.30 -37.42
N LEU A 25 19.47 2.18 -37.80
CA LEU A 25 18.02 2.12 -38.00
C LEU A 25 17.24 2.24 -36.68
N LEU A 26 17.71 1.62 -35.60
CA LEU A 26 17.06 1.67 -34.29
C LEU A 26 17.39 2.97 -33.53
N GLY A 27 18.62 3.46 -33.65
CA GLY A 27 19.09 4.70 -33.02
C GLY A 27 18.40 5.94 -33.58
N GLY A 28 18.08 5.97 -34.88
CA GLY A 28 17.34 7.09 -35.49
C GLY A 28 15.90 7.24 -34.98
N VAL A 29 15.31 6.19 -34.40
CA VAL A 29 13.95 6.23 -33.81
C VAL A 29 13.99 6.65 -32.34
N LEU A 30 15.08 6.30 -31.62
CA LEU A 30 15.25 6.67 -30.21
C LEU A 30 15.79 8.09 -29.98
N PHE A 31 16.57 8.64 -30.93
CA PHE A 31 17.23 9.95 -30.80
C PHE A 31 16.66 11.02 -31.73
N ARG A 32 15.35 11.00 -32.00
CA ARG A 32 14.72 12.14 -32.67
C ARG A 32 14.81 13.37 -31.76
N PRO A 33 15.35 14.52 -32.24
CA PRO A 33 15.25 15.76 -31.49
C PRO A 33 13.76 16.08 -31.31
N GLN A 34 13.31 16.14 -30.06
CA GLN A 34 11.95 16.53 -29.71
C GLN A 34 11.69 17.94 -30.25
N PRO A 35 10.51 18.24 -30.82
CA PRO A 35 10.16 19.61 -31.16
C PRO A 35 10.24 20.46 -29.89
N SER A 36 11.04 21.53 -29.93
CA SER A 36 11.11 22.47 -28.82
C SER A 36 9.72 23.03 -28.57
N VAL A 37 9.21 22.79 -27.35
CA VAL A 37 7.95 23.36 -26.88
C VAL A 37 8.06 24.88 -27.03
N PRO A 38 7.10 25.56 -27.68
CA PRO A 38 7.14 27.01 -27.76
C PRO A 38 7.13 27.56 -26.33
N VAL A 39 8.11 28.41 -26.01
CA VAL A 39 8.21 29.09 -24.72
C VAL A 39 6.89 29.82 -24.47
N ARG A 40 6.09 29.31 -23.53
CA ARG A 40 4.93 30.01 -23.00
C ARG A 40 5.48 31.05 -22.03
N THR A 41 5.67 32.27 -22.51
CA THR A 41 5.94 33.41 -21.64
C THR A 41 4.67 33.68 -20.84
N THR A 42 4.71 33.46 -19.53
CA THR A 42 3.69 33.98 -18.63
C THR A 42 3.89 35.49 -18.54
N GLU A 43 2.90 36.27 -18.97
CA GLU A 43 2.91 37.71 -18.70
C GLU A 43 2.83 37.90 -17.18
N VAL A 44 3.96 38.29 -16.58
CA VAL A 44 3.99 38.80 -15.21
C VAL A 44 3.40 40.20 -15.27
N SER A 45 2.08 40.31 -15.12
CA SER A 45 1.44 41.60 -14.89
C SER A 45 1.92 42.11 -13.53
N THR A 46 2.64 43.23 -13.53
CA THR A 46 2.95 43.97 -12.32
C THR A 46 1.64 44.52 -11.77
N MET A 47 1.18 43.96 -10.64
CA MET A 47 0.06 44.50 -9.88
C MET A 47 0.35 45.98 -9.59
N SER A 48 -0.54 46.86 -10.01
CA SER A 48 -0.36 48.30 -9.76
C SER A 48 -0.39 48.56 -8.26
N GLY A 49 0.36 49.57 -7.78
CA GLY A 49 0.38 49.92 -6.36
C GLY A 49 -1.03 50.16 -5.77
N ALA A 50 -1.95 50.66 -6.59
CA ALA A 50 -3.35 50.89 -6.20
C ALA A 50 -4.14 49.58 -5.99
N GLU A 51 -3.92 48.56 -6.80
CA GLU A 51 -4.53 47.24 -6.58
C GLU A 51 -3.97 46.57 -5.32
N PHE A 52 -2.66 46.71 -5.07
CA PHE A 52 -2.05 46.18 -3.87
C PHE A 52 -2.62 46.85 -2.61
N GLU A 53 -2.79 48.17 -2.62
CA GLU A 53 -3.44 48.90 -1.54
C GLU A 53 -4.91 48.50 -1.35
N ALA A 54 -5.65 48.22 -2.43
CA ALA A 54 -7.03 47.73 -2.35
C ALA A 54 -7.11 46.35 -1.67
N TYR A 55 -6.23 45.41 -2.03
CA TYR A 55 -6.16 44.10 -1.37
C TYR A 55 -5.66 44.18 0.08
N ALA A 56 -4.67 45.04 0.36
CA ALA A 56 -4.17 45.27 1.71
C ALA A 56 -5.17 46.01 2.62
N ALA A 57 -6.06 46.82 2.05
CA ALA A 57 -7.18 47.44 2.77
C ALA A 57 -8.29 46.43 3.05
N ALA A 58 -8.60 45.55 2.10
CA ALA A 58 -9.56 44.45 2.28
C ALA A 58 -9.10 43.46 3.35
N ALA A 59 -7.81 43.10 3.38
CA ALA A 59 -7.23 42.24 4.42
C ALA A 59 -7.24 42.87 5.82
N ARG A 60 -7.25 44.21 5.92
CA ARG A 60 -7.41 44.97 7.17
C ARG A 60 -8.88 45.29 7.48
N GLY A 61 -9.83 44.69 6.77
CA GLY A 61 -11.27 44.87 6.98
C GLY A 61 -11.78 46.29 6.70
N SER A 62 -11.01 47.10 5.95
CA SER A 62 -11.29 48.52 5.72
C SER A 62 -11.35 48.89 4.22
N GLY A 63 -11.69 47.93 3.35
CA GLY A 63 -11.94 48.17 1.93
C GLY A 63 -13.37 48.70 1.68
N PRO A 64 -13.62 49.38 0.55
CA PRO A 64 -14.96 49.85 0.21
C PRO A 64 -15.91 48.65 0.05
N VAL A 65 -16.91 48.56 0.94
CA VAL A 65 -17.95 47.55 0.85
C VAL A 65 -18.89 47.91 -0.31
N SER A 66 -19.02 46.98 -1.27
CA SER A 66 -20.05 47.08 -2.30
C SER A 66 -21.43 46.98 -1.62
N PRO A 67 -22.47 47.73 -2.07
CA PRO A 67 -23.78 47.76 -1.40
C PRO A 67 -24.50 46.40 -1.33
N GLU A 68 -24.02 45.38 -2.05
CA GLU A 68 -24.54 44.01 -2.00
C GLU A 68 -24.09 43.19 -0.76
N ALA A 69 -23.03 43.62 -0.05
CA ALA A 69 -22.42 42.82 1.02
C ALA A 69 -23.16 42.84 2.38
N THR A 70 -24.26 43.59 2.47
CA THR A 70 -25.14 43.64 3.66
C THR A 70 -26.39 42.75 3.56
N ALA A 71 -26.48 41.89 2.54
CA ALA A 71 -27.55 40.89 2.47
C ALA A 71 -27.32 39.77 3.49
N VAL A 72 -27.81 39.97 4.72
CA VAL A 72 -27.96 38.90 5.72
C VAL A 72 -28.92 37.86 5.14
N ALA A 73 -28.40 36.69 4.76
CA ALA A 73 -29.22 35.52 4.50
C ALA A 73 -30.00 35.19 5.79
N SER A 74 -31.30 35.48 5.78
CA SER A 74 -32.21 35.08 6.86
C SER A 74 -32.27 33.55 6.88
N ILE A 75 -31.72 32.94 7.92
CA ILE A 75 -31.89 31.52 8.22
C ILE A 75 -33.37 31.31 8.58
N PRO A 76 -34.12 30.45 7.89
CA PRO A 76 -35.50 30.16 8.29
C PRO A 76 -35.51 29.43 9.63
N GLN A 77 -36.27 30.00 10.56
CA GLN A 77 -36.46 29.45 11.90
C GLN A 77 -37.25 28.14 11.81
N PRO A 78 -36.80 27.02 12.43
CA PRO A 78 -37.53 25.76 12.34
C PRO A 78 -38.89 25.89 13.04
N ALA A 79 -39.92 25.38 12.39
CA ALA A 79 -41.29 25.36 12.90
C ALA A 79 -41.35 24.58 14.23
N THR A 80 -41.97 25.19 15.24
CA THR A 80 -42.36 24.51 16.47
C THR A 80 -43.57 23.62 16.19
N GLU A 81 -43.33 22.34 15.97
CA GLU A 81 -44.38 21.33 16.08
C GLU A 81 -44.55 20.97 17.56
N THR A 82 -45.74 21.30 18.07
CA THR A 82 -46.23 20.84 19.36
C THR A 82 -46.78 19.44 19.13
N ASP A 83 -46.10 18.42 19.63
CA ASP A 83 -46.79 17.16 19.90
C ASP A 83 -46.32 16.57 21.23
N ALA A 84 -47.30 16.29 22.07
CA ALA A 84 -47.12 15.74 23.40
C ALA A 84 -47.06 14.21 23.27
N GLY A 85 -45.95 13.62 23.69
CA GLY A 85 -45.80 12.16 23.67
C GLY A 85 -44.64 11.69 24.52
N THR A 86 -44.92 11.41 25.79
CA THR A 86 -44.37 10.34 26.64
C THR A 86 -42.85 10.08 26.56
N MET A 87 -42.11 10.51 27.59
CA MET A 87 -40.81 9.93 27.93
C MET A 87 -40.98 8.50 28.46
N PRO A 88 -40.24 7.50 27.94
CA PRO A 88 -39.99 6.27 28.67
C PRO A 88 -38.70 6.37 29.50
N GLU A 89 -38.72 5.55 30.55
CA GLU A 89 -37.84 5.50 31.71
C GLU A 89 -36.34 5.34 31.43
N THR A 90 -35.57 6.00 32.30
CA THR A 90 -34.16 5.74 32.59
C THR A 90 -33.94 4.29 32.99
N SER A 91 -33.10 3.58 32.25
CA SER A 91 -32.55 2.29 32.68
C SER A 91 -31.36 2.51 33.61
N ASP A 92 -31.43 1.90 34.78
CA ASP A 92 -30.38 1.78 35.80
C ASP A 92 -29.05 1.28 35.21
N THR A 93 -27.97 2.00 35.48
CA THR A 93 -26.61 1.44 35.49
C THR A 93 -26.20 1.13 36.93
N PRO A 94 -25.58 -0.03 37.20
CA PRO A 94 -25.28 -0.45 38.56
C PRO A 94 -24.13 0.37 39.17
N ASP A 95 -24.32 0.66 40.45
CA ASP A 95 -23.41 1.23 41.43
C ASP A 95 -22.01 0.58 41.37
N VAL A 96 -20.99 1.40 41.08
CA VAL A 96 -19.58 1.09 41.36
C VAL A 96 -19.04 2.22 42.24
N GLN A 97 -19.66 2.41 43.41
CA GLN A 97 -19.13 3.20 44.51
C GLN A 97 -18.61 2.29 45.61
N ASP A 98 -17.70 1.35 45.30
CA ASP A 98 -16.89 0.71 46.35
C ASP A 98 -15.58 0.12 45.81
N SER A 99 -14.75 0.94 45.14
CA SER A 99 -13.29 0.75 45.02
C SER A 99 -12.60 1.93 44.32
N ALA A 100 -12.90 3.15 44.76
CA ALA A 100 -12.01 4.29 44.50
C ALA A 100 -10.99 4.35 45.64
N GLN A 101 -9.84 3.70 45.46
CA GLN A 101 -8.70 3.87 46.35
C GLN A 101 -8.22 5.33 46.23
N GLU A 102 -8.36 6.09 47.31
CA GLU A 102 -7.88 7.47 47.42
C GLU A 102 -6.36 7.47 47.26
N LEU A 103 -5.89 7.83 46.07
CA LEU A 103 -4.47 8.05 45.81
C LEU A 103 -4.00 9.22 46.69
N ALA A 104 -2.94 9.01 47.45
CA ALA A 104 -2.31 10.06 48.25
C ALA A 104 -1.94 11.24 47.35
N GLN A 105 -2.51 12.42 47.63
CA GLN A 105 -2.13 13.66 46.97
C GLN A 105 -0.65 13.95 47.26
N PRO A 106 0.18 14.25 46.25
CA PRO A 106 1.56 14.64 46.47
C PRO A 106 1.61 15.99 47.21
N ASP A 107 2.33 16.04 48.33
CA ASP A 107 2.45 17.20 49.24
C ASP A 107 3.22 18.41 48.66
N ALA A 108 3.48 18.47 47.36
CA ALA A 108 4.20 19.59 46.74
C ALA A 108 3.63 19.96 45.36
N PRO A 109 3.31 21.25 45.11
CA PRO A 109 3.05 21.70 43.75
C PRO A 109 4.35 21.59 42.94
N GLU A 110 4.28 21.00 41.74
CA GLU A 110 5.38 21.03 40.78
C GLU A 110 5.82 22.48 40.52
N ALA A 111 7.13 22.70 40.49
CA ALA A 111 7.69 24.02 40.22
C ALA A 111 7.23 24.49 38.84
N LYS A 112 6.59 25.68 38.78
CA LYS A 112 6.24 26.33 37.53
C LYS A 112 7.47 26.40 36.62
N PRO A 113 7.34 26.12 35.30
CA PRO A 113 8.43 26.31 34.35
C PRO A 113 8.98 27.74 34.46
N ASP A 114 10.30 27.87 34.54
CA ASP A 114 10.97 29.16 34.58
C ASP A 114 10.88 29.84 33.21
N LEU A 115 9.98 30.83 33.10
CA LEU A 115 9.76 31.62 31.90
C LEU A 115 10.61 32.91 31.89
N SER A 116 11.65 33.00 32.73
CA SER A 116 12.50 34.20 32.84
C SER A 116 13.25 34.54 31.53
N ASP A 117 13.44 33.56 30.64
CA ASP A 117 14.02 33.77 29.29
C ASP A 117 13.09 34.50 28.32
N PHE A 118 11.80 34.64 28.64
CA PHE A 118 10.81 35.34 27.80
C PHE A 118 10.41 36.72 28.34
N SER A 119 11.11 37.23 29.36
CA SER A 119 10.84 38.59 29.86
C SER A 119 11.31 39.62 28.84
N SER A 120 10.37 40.48 28.42
CA SER A 120 10.55 41.46 27.35
C SER A 120 11.78 42.35 27.57
N GLN A 121 12.72 42.32 26.63
CA GLN A 121 13.79 43.32 26.58
C GLN A 121 13.18 44.73 26.43
N PRO A 122 13.73 45.75 27.11
CA PRO A 122 13.27 47.12 26.93
C PRO A 122 13.49 47.55 25.48
N ARG A 123 12.41 47.99 24.82
CA ARG A 123 12.44 48.48 23.45
C ARG A 123 13.36 49.70 23.39
N ILE A 124 14.48 49.61 22.68
CA ILE A 124 15.33 50.77 22.39
C ILE A 124 14.54 51.66 21.42
N GLU A 125 14.16 52.85 21.88
CA GLU A 125 13.66 53.91 21.00
C GLU A 125 14.82 54.44 20.17
N VAL A 126 14.97 53.91 18.96
CA VAL A 126 15.83 54.52 17.94
C VAL A 126 15.14 55.79 17.46
N THR A 127 15.56 56.95 17.97
CA THR A 127 15.23 58.24 17.34
C THR A 127 15.91 58.28 15.97
N SER A 128 15.17 57.91 14.93
CA SER A 128 15.60 58.14 13.54
C SER A 128 15.32 59.60 13.20
N SER A 129 16.28 60.48 13.47
CA SER A 129 16.34 61.77 12.80
C SER A 129 16.84 61.54 11.37
N LEU A 130 15.92 61.29 10.44
CA LEU A 130 16.20 61.26 9.00
C LEU A 130 16.40 62.71 8.49
N PRO A 131 17.53 63.02 7.81
CA PRO A 131 17.62 64.25 7.04
C PRO A 131 16.74 64.16 5.78
N SER A 132 16.00 65.24 5.49
CA SER A 132 15.17 65.38 4.30
C SER A 132 16.03 65.29 3.03
N ALA A 133 15.64 64.42 2.09
CA ALA A 133 16.29 64.29 0.79
C ALA A 133 16.09 65.56 -0.07
N PRO A 134 17.10 66.00 -0.84
CA PRO A 134 16.90 67.01 -1.88
C PRO A 134 16.17 66.40 -3.09
N ALA A 135 15.37 67.22 -3.76
CA ALA A 135 14.61 66.85 -4.95
C ALA A 135 15.53 66.34 -6.08
N ALA A 136 15.15 65.22 -6.70
CA ALA A 136 15.84 64.64 -7.85
C ALA A 136 15.62 65.48 -9.12
N PRO A 137 16.61 65.56 -10.04
CA PRO A 137 16.37 66.04 -11.40
C PRO A 137 15.72 64.93 -12.24
N GLU A 138 14.75 65.30 -13.09
CA GLU A 138 14.20 64.44 -14.14
C GLU A 138 15.33 63.96 -15.05
N ILE A 139 15.47 62.64 -15.21
CA ILE A 139 16.33 62.01 -16.21
C ILE A 139 15.42 61.26 -17.18
N GLU A 140 15.48 61.70 -18.44
CA GLU A 140 14.82 61.12 -19.60
C GLU A 140 15.35 59.69 -19.86
N GLU A 141 14.44 58.74 -20.02
CA GLU A 141 14.71 57.32 -20.20
C GLU A 141 15.30 57.04 -21.59
N ALA A 142 16.60 56.71 -21.63
CA ALA A 142 17.26 56.23 -22.84
C ALA A 142 17.55 54.72 -22.73
N ALA A 143 17.01 53.97 -23.70
CA ALA A 143 17.11 52.50 -23.80
C ALA A 143 18.57 51.99 -23.85
N PRO A 144 18.85 50.77 -23.36
CA PRO A 144 20.21 50.23 -23.29
C PRO A 144 20.70 49.74 -24.67
N PRO A 145 21.98 49.93 -25.03
CA PRO A 145 22.58 49.29 -26.19
C PRO A 145 22.99 47.83 -25.89
N VAL A 146 22.77 46.98 -26.89
CA VAL A 146 23.16 45.56 -26.97
C VAL A 146 24.69 45.34 -26.92
N PRO A 147 25.17 44.19 -26.41
CA PRO A 147 26.59 43.92 -26.27
C PRO A 147 27.21 43.45 -27.58
N GLN A 148 28.38 43.99 -27.92
CA GLN A 148 29.22 43.50 -29.00
C GLN A 148 30.62 43.14 -28.45
N GLY A 149 31.05 41.92 -28.76
CA GLY A 149 32.40 41.63 -29.21
C GLY A 149 33.52 41.55 -28.17
N VAL A 150 33.90 40.31 -27.85
CA VAL A 150 35.15 39.95 -27.16
C VAL A 150 36.38 40.44 -27.94
N SER A 151 37.36 41.00 -27.23
CA SER A 151 38.75 41.08 -27.70
C SER A 151 39.73 40.89 -26.53
N ALA A 152 40.81 40.16 -26.85
CA ALA A 152 41.75 39.45 -25.98
C ALA A 152 42.63 40.32 -25.06
N PRO A 153 43.33 39.74 -24.06
CA PRO A 153 44.07 40.49 -23.06
C PRO A 153 45.47 40.87 -23.56
N GLN A 154 45.89 42.11 -23.29
CA GLN A 154 47.29 42.52 -23.44
C GLN A 154 47.78 43.20 -22.14
N THR A 155 48.67 42.47 -21.47
CA THR A 155 49.97 42.86 -20.91
C THR A 155 50.10 44.13 -20.05
N ALA A 156 50.45 43.88 -18.77
CA ALA A 156 51.28 44.61 -17.79
C ALA A 156 51.33 46.15 -17.77
N PRO A 157 51.19 46.79 -16.58
CA PRO A 157 51.37 48.22 -16.42
C PRO A 157 52.85 48.62 -16.38
N GLN A 158 53.24 49.55 -17.26
CA GLN A 158 54.49 50.32 -17.19
C GLN A 158 54.35 51.41 -16.11
N PRO A 159 55.39 51.75 -15.31
CA PRO A 159 55.29 52.72 -14.23
C PRO A 159 55.02 54.13 -14.76
N ALA A 160 54.10 54.85 -14.11
CA ALA A 160 53.82 56.25 -14.39
C ALA A 160 55.09 57.11 -14.16
N GLN A 161 55.49 57.86 -15.19
CA GLN A 161 56.45 58.96 -15.04
C GLN A 161 55.82 60.11 -14.24
N PRO A 162 56.60 60.86 -13.46
CA PRO A 162 56.12 62.01 -12.70
C PRO A 162 55.66 63.11 -13.67
N SER A 163 54.40 63.50 -13.55
CA SER A 163 53.85 64.62 -14.31
C SER A 163 54.56 65.92 -13.90
N ALA A 164 54.95 66.69 -14.91
CA ALA A 164 55.65 67.96 -14.77
C ALA A 164 54.81 68.99 -13.99
N ALA A 165 55.52 69.91 -13.32
CA ALA A 165 54.96 71.01 -12.57
C ALA A 165 53.88 71.79 -13.38
N PRO A 166 52.82 72.29 -12.72
CA PRO A 166 51.81 73.10 -13.38
C PRO A 166 52.46 74.40 -13.89
N GLN A 167 52.34 74.65 -15.19
CA GLN A 167 52.76 75.90 -15.81
C GLN A 167 51.85 77.05 -15.37
N ASP A 168 52.45 78.25 -15.32
CA ASP A 168 51.86 79.57 -15.11
C ASP A 168 50.36 79.65 -15.44
N GLN A 169 49.53 79.67 -14.40
CA GLN A 169 48.17 80.15 -14.52
C GLN A 169 48.18 81.68 -14.39
N VAL A 170 47.81 82.32 -15.49
CA VAL A 170 47.56 83.76 -15.63
C VAL A 170 46.67 84.26 -14.48
N ALA A 171 47.12 85.31 -13.80
CA ALA A 171 46.38 85.97 -12.73
C ALA A 171 44.98 86.44 -13.21
N PRO A 172 43.91 86.27 -12.41
CA PRO A 172 42.58 86.72 -12.79
C PRO A 172 42.54 88.26 -12.92
N PRO A 173 41.70 88.82 -13.82
CA PRO A 173 41.56 90.26 -13.98
C PRO A 173 40.97 90.90 -12.72
N VAL A 174 41.59 91.99 -12.28
CA VAL A 174 41.17 92.78 -11.12
C VAL A 174 39.79 93.41 -11.39
N PRO A 175 38.78 93.24 -10.51
CA PRO A 175 37.46 93.83 -10.71
C PRO A 175 37.50 95.37 -10.62
N PRO A 176 36.60 96.09 -11.32
CA PRO A 176 36.56 97.56 -11.32
C PRO A 176 36.21 98.11 -9.92
N ARG A 177 37.00 99.07 -9.44
CA ARG A 177 36.76 99.76 -8.16
C ARG A 177 35.59 100.74 -8.29
N SER A 178 34.67 100.73 -7.33
CA SER A 178 33.52 101.65 -7.28
C SER A 178 33.96 103.10 -7.00
N ALA A 179 33.39 104.09 -7.71
CA ALA A 179 33.71 105.52 -7.59
C ALA A 179 33.36 106.18 -6.22
N LEU A 180 32.79 105.43 -5.29
CA LEU A 180 32.54 105.83 -3.89
C LEU A 180 33.54 105.19 -2.91
N ALA A 181 34.53 104.45 -3.41
CA ALA A 181 35.62 103.98 -2.59
C ALA A 181 36.48 105.18 -2.17
N LEU A 182 36.51 105.46 -0.86
CA LEU A 182 37.42 106.45 -0.28
C LEU A 182 38.86 106.05 -0.66
N ASP A 183 39.49 106.83 -1.54
CA ASP A 183 40.88 106.62 -2.02
C ASP A 183 41.94 106.69 -0.90
N SER A 184 41.52 107.07 0.31
CA SER A 184 42.36 107.19 1.50
C SER A 184 41.59 106.78 2.76
N SER A 185 41.09 105.55 2.79
CA SER A 185 40.90 104.88 4.08
C SER A 185 42.28 104.60 4.64
N ALA A 186 42.61 105.16 5.81
CA ALA A 186 43.84 104.82 6.52
C ALA A 186 43.89 103.29 6.64
N LEU A 187 44.92 102.68 6.03
CA LEU A 187 45.17 101.25 6.14
C LEU A 187 45.05 100.88 7.63
N PRO A 188 44.20 99.91 8.00
CA PRO A 188 44.17 99.42 9.37
C PRO A 188 45.62 99.16 9.79
N GLN A 189 46.03 99.68 10.95
CA GLN A 189 47.40 99.52 11.42
C GLN A 189 47.81 98.06 11.24
N PRO A 190 48.97 97.78 10.61
CA PRO A 190 49.41 96.40 10.41
C PRO A 190 49.42 95.73 11.78
N ARG A 191 48.71 94.60 11.87
CA ARG A 191 48.68 93.79 13.09
C ARG A 191 50.15 93.51 13.47
N PRO A 192 50.56 93.69 14.75
CA PRO A 192 51.94 93.47 15.17
C PRO A 192 52.46 92.13 14.64
N ALA A 193 53.64 92.13 14.00
CA ALA A 193 54.21 90.96 13.33
C ALA A 193 54.27 89.74 14.27
N ASP A 194 54.56 90.01 15.54
CA ASP A 194 54.69 89.07 16.65
C ASP A 194 53.40 88.22 16.87
N LEU A 195 52.21 88.78 16.60
CA LEU A 195 50.93 88.07 16.74
C LEU A 195 50.66 87.11 15.58
N VAL A 196 51.17 87.42 14.38
CA VAL A 196 51.04 86.56 13.20
C VAL A 196 51.98 85.37 13.33
N GLU A 197 53.19 85.60 13.80
CA GLU A 197 54.20 84.57 14.06
C GLU A 197 53.72 83.60 15.15
N ALA A 198 53.29 84.10 16.32
CA ALA A 198 52.72 83.28 17.39
C ALA A 198 51.42 82.53 17.01
N ARG A 199 50.67 83.01 16.01
CA ARG A 199 49.53 82.26 15.45
C ARG A 199 50.01 81.14 14.53
N ASN A 200 50.96 81.43 13.65
CA ASN A 200 51.50 80.45 12.71
C ASN A 200 52.21 79.29 13.45
N GLU A 201 52.94 79.59 14.53
CA GLU A 201 53.53 78.57 15.41
C GLU A 201 52.47 77.67 16.06
N ARG A 202 51.37 78.25 16.57
CA ARG A 202 50.24 77.46 17.11
C ARG A 202 49.55 76.59 16.06
N LEU A 203 49.41 77.10 14.84
CA LEU A 203 48.86 76.32 13.73
C LEU A 203 49.81 75.19 13.32
N ALA A 204 51.13 75.42 13.29
CA ALA A 204 52.12 74.39 13.02
C ALA A 204 52.14 73.31 14.11
N ALA A 205 52.08 73.70 15.39
CA ALA A 205 52.00 72.76 16.51
C ALA A 205 50.70 71.93 16.47
N ARG A 206 49.57 72.55 16.13
CA ARG A 206 48.30 71.84 15.95
C ARG A 206 48.35 70.87 14.76
N ALA A 207 48.91 71.30 13.63
CA ALA A 207 49.07 70.44 12.45
C ALA A 207 49.99 69.24 12.74
N ALA A 208 51.06 69.43 13.52
CA ALA A 208 51.92 68.33 13.97
C ALA A 208 51.17 67.35 14.88
N ALA A 209 50.40 67.85 15.86
CA ALA A 209 49.58 67.01 16.73
C ALA A 209 48.47 66.25 15.96
N GLU A 210 47.85 66.90 14.97
CA GLU A 210 46.86 66.25 14.10
C GLU A 210 47.51 65.16 13.21
N ALA A 211 48.76 65.36 12.75
CA ALA A 211 49.50 64.35 12.01
C ALA A 211 49.89 63.14 12.87
N GLU A 212 50.35 63.37 14.11
CA GLU A 212 50.64 62.29 15.07
C GLU A 212 49.38 61.49 15.41
N ALA A 213 48.26 62.18 15.67
CA ALA A 213 46.97 61.52 15.93
C ALA A 213 46.46 60.73 14.72
N ALA A 214 46.68 61.22 13.49
CA ALA A 214 46.33 60.49 12.27
C ALA A 214 47.18 59.22 12.10
N GLU A 215 48.47 59.28 12.41
CA GLU A 215 49.35 58.10 12.36
C GLU A 215 48.98 57.06 13.44
N GLU A 216 48.64 57.51 14.65
CA GLU A 216 48.16 56.62 15.71
C GLU A 216 46.81 55.97 15.34
N ALA A 217 45.89 56.73 14.74
CA ALA A 217 44.62 56.22 14.25
C ALA A 217 44.81 55.19 13.12
N GLN A 218 45.76 55.43 12.19
CA GLN A 218 46.12 54.44 11.16
C GLN A 218 46.66 53.16 11.77
N ARG A 219 47.60 53.24 12.71
CA ARG A 219 48.12 52.06 13.42
C ARG A 219 47.04 51.32 14.20
N ALA A 220 46.07 52.04 14.78
CA ALA A 220 44.93 51.44 15.46
C ALA A 220 44.00 50.71 14.47
N ALA A 221 43.72 51.31 13.32
CA ALA A 221 42.93 50.69 12.26
C ALA A 221 43.61 49.44 11.68
N GLU A 222 44.93 49.46 11.48
CA GLU A 222 45.69 48.28 11.03
C GLU A 222 45.62 47.14 12.05
N ARG A 223 45.73 47.43 13.35
CA ARG A 223 45.56 46.41 14.40
C ARG A 223 44.15 45.82 14.43
N GLN A 224 43.13 46.65 14.24
CA GLN A 224 41.74 46.19 14.16
C GLN A 224 41.53 45.30 12.94
N ALA A 225 42.00 45.71 11.76
CA ALA A 225 41.91 44.92 10.55
C ALA A 225 42.66 43.57 10.68
N ALA A 226 43.83 43.55 11.32
CA ALA A 226 44.57 42.32 11.60
C ALA A 226 43.79 41.38 12.53
N ALA A 227 43.18 41.90 13.60
CA ALA A 227 42.37 41.12 14.53
C ALA A 227 41.10 40.56 13.87
N GLU A 228 40.45 41.34 13.00
CA GLU A 228 39.30 40.87 12.22
C GLU A 228 39.68 39.75 11.25
N ALA A 229 40.82 39.88 10.57
CA ALA A 229 41.34 38.86 9.67
C ALA A 229 41.70 37.56 10.42
N GLU A 230 42.30 37.66 11.60
CA GLU A 230 42.59 36.50 12.45
C GLU A 230 41.30 35.81 12.91
N ALA A 231 40.32 36.57 13.39
CA ALA A 231 39.02 36.02 13.79
C ALA A 231 38.28 35.37 12.62
N GLU A 232 38.40 35.90 11.39
CA GLU A 232 37.86 35.26 10.21
C GLU A 232 38.57 33.95 9.87
N ALA A 233 39.90 33.93 9.92
CA ALA A 233 40.69 32.72 9.70
C ALA A 233 40.34 31.62 10.71
N GLU A 234 40.14 31.97 11.99
CA GLU A 234 39.70 31.03 13.01
C GLU A 234 38.30 30.46 12.73
N ARG A 235 37.35 31.31 12.31
CA ARG A 235 36.00 30.87 11.92
C ARG A 235 36.05 29.91 10.73
N GLN A 236 36.86 30.23 9.72
CA GLN A 236 37.04 29.37 8.55
C GLN A 236 37.67 28.02 8.94
N ALA A 237 38.69 28.03 9.81
CA ALA A 237 39.31 26.80 10.31
C ALA A 237 38.35 25.96 11.16
N ALA A 238 37.50 26.58 11.98
CA ALA A 238 36.47 25.89 12.75
C ALA A 238 35.39 25.28 11.84
N ALA A 239 34.97 26.01 10.79
CA ALA A 239 34.03 25.51 9.81
C ALA A 239 34.59 24.30 9.04
N ALA A 240 35.87 24.34 8.64
CA ALA A 240 36.54 23.24 7.98
C ALA A 240 36.62 21.98 8.87
N ARG A 241 36.97 22.14 10.16
CA ARG A 241 36.96 21.02 11.11
C ARG A 241 35.57 20.41 11.29
N ALA A 242 34.54 21.24 11.42
CA ALA A 242 33.16 20.78 11.52
C ALA A 242 32.66 20.07 10.25
N GLU A 243 33.17 20.44 9.08
CA GLU A 243 32.89 19.71 7.83
C GLU A 243 33.59 18.34 7.80
N GLU A 244 34.84 18.26 8.23
CA GLU A 244 35.60 17.01 8.32
C GLU A 244 34.93 16.01 9.29
N GLU A 245 34.53 16.48 10.48
CA GLU A 245 33.81 15.66 11.47
C GLU A 245 32.47 15.14 10.91
N ARG A 246 31.71 15.99 10.20
CA ARG A 246 30.47 15.57 9.54
C ARG A 246 30.73 14.55 8.43
N ALA A 247 31.81 14.70 7.67
CA ALA A 247 32.20 13.75 6.64
C ALA A 247 32.61 12.40 7.25
N GLU A 248 33.31 12.39 8.39
CA GLU A 248 33.65 11.16 9.11
C GLU A 248 32.40 10.47 9.66
N GLN A 249 31.50 11.21 10.31
CA GLN A 249 30.22 10.67 10.78
C GLN A 249 29.39 10.07 9.64
N ALA A 250 29.34 10.74 8.48
CA ALA A 250 28.65 10.22 7.31
C ALA A 250 29.28 8.90 6.80
N ARG A 251 30.61 8.77 6.83
CA ARG A 251 31.31 7.51 6.48
C ARG A 251 30.98 6.39 7.47
N GLN A 252 31.00 6.68 8.76
CA GLN A 252 30.66 5.71 9.80
C GLN A 252 29.20 5.24 9.68
N GLN A 253 28.27 6.16 9.39
CA GLN A 253 26.87 5.82 9.13
C GLN A 253 26.71 4.97 7.87
N ALA A 254 27.44 5.28 6.79
CA ALA A 254 27.42 4.47 5.57
C ALA A 254 27.95 3.05 5.81
N GLU A 255 29.06 2.89 6.54
CA GLU A 255 29.60 1.57 6.90
C GLU A 255 28.64 0.79 7.82
N ALA A 256 28.01 1.47 8.78
CA ALA A 256 26.99 0.85 9.63
C ALA A 256 25.76 0.40 8.82
N ALA A 257 25.31 1.19 7.86
CA ALA A 257 24.21 0.85 6.95
C ALA A 257 24.58 -0.34 6.05
N GLU A 258 25.82 -0.41 5.55
CA GLU A 258 26.30 -1.55 4.76
C GLU A 258 26.32 -2.84 5.58
N ARG A 259 26.83 -2.78 6.82
CA ARG A 259 26.81 -3.92 7.75
C ARG A 259 25.39 -4.38 8.07
N ALA A 260 24.47 -3.45 8.30
CA ALA A 260 23.07 -3.77 8.53
C ALA A 260 22.44 -4.45 7.30
N ALA A 261 22.69 -3.93 6.09
CA ALA A 261 22.21 -4.51 4.86
C ALA A 261 22.80 -5.91 4.59
N GLU A 262 24.06 -6.15 4.97
CA GLU A 262 24.66 -7.49 4.90
C GLU A 262 24.01 -8.46 5.90
N ALA A 263 23.80 -8.03 7.14
CA ALA A 263 23.11 -8.83 8.15
C ALA A 263 21.70 -9.21 7.71
N GLU A 264 20.94 -8.28 7.11
CA GLU A 264 19.63 -8.56 6.53
C GLU A 264 19.70 -9.57 5.39
N ARG A 265 20.68 -9.46 4.48
CA ARG A 265 20.89 -10.45 3.41
C ARG A 265 21.22 -11.84 3.97
N GLN A 266 22.01 -11.92 5.04
CA GLN A 266 22.33 -13.18 5.71
C GLN A 266 21.09 -13.78 6.38
N ALA A 267 20.32 -12.97 7.11
CA ALA A 267 19.07 -13.40 7.72
C ALA A 267 18.04 -13.88 6.68
N ALA A 268 17.93 -13.20 5.54
CA ALA A 268 17.05 -13.62 4.45
C ALA A 268 17.45 -14.99 3.87
N ARG A 269 18.76 -15.24 3.68
CA ARG A 269 19.28 -16.54 3.22
C ARG A 269 19.03 -17.64 4.24
N GLU A 270 19.16 -17.34 5.53
CA GLU A 270 18.86 -18.30 6.59
C GLU A 270 17.36 -18.62 6.63
N ALA A 271 16.49 -17.61 6.54
CA ALA A 271 15.05 -17.79 6.47
C ALA A 271 14.63 -18.63 5.25
N GLU A 272 15.26 -18.42 4.09
CA GLU A 272 15.03 -19.24 2.90
C GLU A 272 15.45 -20.70 3.13
N ARG A 273 16.62 -20.94 3.73
CA ARG A 273 17.06 -22.30 4.10
C ARG A 273 16.10 -22.98 5.08
N GLN A 274 15.59 -22.25 6.06
CA GLN A 274 14.61 -22.77 7.00
C GLN A 274 13.29 -23.14 6.31
N ARG A 275 12.80 -22.28 5.40
CA ARG A 275 11.61 -22.58 4.59
C ARG A 275 11.82 -23.79 3.68
N ALA A 276 12.99 -23.90 3.05
CA ALA A 276 13.33 -25.04 2.21
C ALA A 276 13.37 -26.34 3.03
N ALA A 277 14.01 -26.32 4.20
CA ALA A 277 14.05 -27.47 5.11
C ALA A 277 12.65 -27.86 5.63
N GLU A 278 11.79 -26.87 5.91
CA GLU A 278 10.40 -27.15 6.28
C GLU A 278 9.59 -27.74 5.13
N ALA A 279 9.76 -27.20 3.91
CA ALA A 279 9.13 -27.75 2.72
C ALA A 279 9.57 -29.19 2.44
N GLU A 280 10.86 -29.51 2.63
CA GLU A 280 11.39 -30.87 2.51
C GLU A 280 10.78 -31.81 3.57
N ARG A 281 10.66 -31.37 4.83
CA ARG A 281 9.98 -32.16 5.88
C ARG A 281 8.53 -32.43 5.53
N ARG A 282 7.78 -31.42 5.08
CA ARG A 282 6.38 -31.57 4.65
C ARG A 282 6.27 -32.53 3.45
N ALA A 283 7.19 -32.43 2.48
CA ALA A 283 7.22 -33.35 1.34
C ALA A 283 7.52 -34.78 1.76
N ALA A 284 8.44 -35.00 2.72
CA ALA A 284 8.74 -36.31 3.27
C ALA A 284 7.52 -36.91 4.02
N GLU A 285 6.83 -36.11 4.84
CA GLU A 285 5.59 -36.53 5.52
C GLU A 285 4.49 -36.91 4.50
N GLN A 286 4.32 -36.11 3.45
CA GLN A 286 3.36 -36.42 2.38
C GLN A 286 3.71 -37.72 1.65
N ALA A 287 5.00 -37.94 1.35
CA ALA A 287 5.47 -39.17 0.73
C ALA A 287 5.25 -40.39 1.63
N GLU A 288 5.45 -40.25 2.94
CA GLU A 288 5.16 -41.31 3.91
C GLU A 288 3.65 -41.62 3.98
N GLN A 289 2.80 -40.60 4.00
CA GLN A 289 1.34 -40.76 3.96
C GLN A 289 0.88 -41.44 2.66
N GLU A 290 1.45 -41.07 1.51
CA GLU A 290 1.15 -41.73 0.24
C GLU A 290 1.60 -43.19 0.25
N ALA A 291 2.81 -43.48 0.74
CA ALA A 291 3.29 -44.85 0.90
C ALA A 291 2.42 -45.67 1.85
N ALA A 292 1.95 -45.08 2.96
CA ALA A 292 1.03 -45.72 3.88
C ALA A 292 -0.33 -46.01 3.22
N ARG A 293 -0.86 -45.08 2.41
CA ARG A 293 -2.09 -45.30 1.63
C ARG A 293 -1.95 -46.44 0.64
N LYS A 294 -0.84 -46.50 -0.11
CA LYS A 294 -0.57 -47.59 -1.05
C LYS A 294 -0.49 -48.94 -0.35
N ARG A 295 0.22 -49.02 0.78
CA ARG A 295 0.27 -50.25 1.60
C ARG A 295 -1.12 -50.67 2.09
N ALA A 296 -1.91 -49.73 2.59
CA ALA A 296 -3.28 -50.02 3.04
C ALA A 296 -4.18 -50.49 1.88
N GLU A 297 -4.00 -49.94 0.67
CA GLU A 297 -4.72 -50.39 -0.53
C GLU A 297 -4.30 -51.81 -0.94
N GLU A 298 -2.99 -52.10 -0.96
CA GLU A 298 -2.47 -53.44 -1.24
C GLU A 298 -3.00 -54.48 -0.24
N GLU A 299 -3.01 -54.15 1.06
CA GLU A 299 -3.59 -54.99 2.10
C GLU A 299 -5.10 -55.23 1.90
N ARG A 300 -5.84 -54.19 1.49
CA ARG A 300 -7.28 -54.33 1.17
C ARG A 300 -7.51 -55.25 -0.03
N LEU A 301 -6.72 -55.09 -1.09
CA LEU A 301 -6.80 -55.96 -2.27
C LEU A 301 -6.41 -57.41 -1.94
N GLU A 302 -5.43 -57.61 -1.06
CA GLU A 302 -5.10 -58.96 -0.58
C GLU A 302 -6.21 -59.55 0.29
N ALA A 303 -6.80 -58.78 1.20
CA ALA A 303 -7.94 -59.20 2.00
C ALA A 303 -9.15 -59.57 1.12
N GLU A 304 -9.41 -58.80 0.06
CA GLU A 304 -10.47 -59.09 -0.91
C GLU A 304 -10.21 -60.41 -1.65
N ARG A 305 -8.98 -60.62 -2.15
CA ARG A 305 -8.59 -61.90 -2.78
C ARG A 305 -8.74 -63.09 -1.83
N ARG A 306 -8.35 -62.92 -0.56
CA ARG A 306 -8.52 -63.96 0.47
C ARG A 306 -10.01 -64.23 0.74
N ALA A 307 -10.83 -63.20 0.80
CA ALA A 307 -12.28 -63.34 0.96
C ALA A 307 -12.93 -64.04 -0.24
N GLU A 308 -12.52 -63.72 -1.46
CA GLU A 308 -13.00 -64.40 -2.66
C GLU A 308 -12.58 -65.88 -2.70
N ALA A 309 -11.31 -66.18 -2.40
CA ALA A 309 -10.84 -67.56 -2.30
C ALA A 309 -11.62 -68.35 -1.22
N ALA A 310 -11.93 -67.72 -0.08
CA ALA A 310 -12.75 -68.34 0.96
C ALA A 310 -14.19 -68.62 0.47
N ARG A 311 -14.81 -67.69 -0.27
CA ARG A 311 -16.14 -67.89 -0.89
C ARG A 311 -16.12 -69.02 -1.91
N GLN A 312 -15.08 -69.10 -2.75
CA GLN A 312 -14.92 -70.19 -3.72
C GLN A 312 -14.77 -71.54 -3.00
N ALA A 313 -13.92 -71.62 -1.97
CA ALA A 313 -13.74 -72.84 -1.19
C ALA A 313 -15.03 -73.26 -0.45
N GLU A 314 -15.84 -72.31 0.01
CA GLU A 314 -17.16 -72.61 0.58
C GLU A 314 -18.15 -73.11 -0.48
N ALA A 315 -18.19 -72.49 -1.66
CA ALA A 315 -19.01 -72.96 -2.77
C ALA A 315 -18.62 -74.37 -3.23
N GLU A 316 -17.32 -74.68 -3.29
CA GLU A 316 -16.82 -76.03 -3.59
C GLU A 316 -17.25 -77.04 -2.52
N ARG A 317 -17.18 -76.68 -1.23
CA ARG A 317 -17.66 -77.54 -0.13
C ARG A 317 -19.16 -77.81 -0.25
N GLN A 318 -19.95 -76.78 -0.53
CA GLN A 318 -21.41 -76.93 -0.72
C GLN A 318 -21.72 -77.79 -1.95
N ALA A 319 -20.99 -77.61 -3.05
CA ALA A 319 -21.16 -78.43 -4.25
C ALA A 319 -20.80 -79.90 -4.00
N ALA A 320 -19.72 -80.16 -3.25
CA ALA A 320 -19.34 -81.51 -2.84
C ALA A 320 -20.42 -82.15 -1.95
N GLU A 321 -20.95 -81.42 -0.97
CA GLU A 321 -22.04 -81.90 -0.12
C GLU A 321 -23.31 -82.20 -0.93
N GLN A 322 -23.67 -81.34 -1.88
CA GLN A 322 -24.81 -81.59 -2.79
C GLN A 322 -24.59 -82.84 -3.64
N ALA A 323 -23.38 -83.04 -4.17
CA ALA A 323 -23.04 -84.23 -4.94
C ALA A 323 -23.11 -85.50 -4.09
N GLU A 324 -22.66 -85.46 -2.83
CA GLU A 324 -22.80 -86.57 -1.89
C GLU A 324 -24.27 -86.88 -1.57
N GLN A 325 -25.08 -85.84 -1.35
CA GLN A 325 -26.52 -85.99 -1.14
C GLN A 325 -27.22 -86.58 -2.36
N GLU A 326 -26.87 -86.14 -3.58
CA GLU A 326 -27.40 -86.69 -4.82
C GLU A 326 -27.00 -88.16 -4.98
N ALA A 327 -25.72 -88.48 -4.77
CA ALA A 327 -25.24 -89.86 -4.81
C ALA A 327 -25.92 -90.74 -3.75
N ALA A 328 -26.20 -90.20 -2.56
CA ALA A 328 -26.95 -90.91 -1.52
C ALA A 328 -28.42 -91.14 -1.93
N ARG A 329 -29.06 -90.16 -2.58
CA ARG A 329 -30.41 -90.32 -3.14
C ARG A 329 -30.46 -91.38 -4.23
N GLN A 330 -29.47 -91.40 -5.12
CA GLN A 330 -29.34 -92.41 -6.17
C GLN A 330 -29.18 -93.81 -5.56
N ARG A 331 -28.29 -93.97 -4.57
CA ARG A 331 -28.14 -95.25 -3.84
C ARG A 331 -29.43 -95.69 -3.15
N ALA A 332 -30.12 -94.78 -2.46
CA ALA A 332 -31.39 -95.08 -1.81
C ALA A 332 -32.49 -95.46 -2.82
N GLU A 333 -32.47 -94.85 -4.01
CA GLU A 333 -33.37 -95.23 -5.11
C GLU A 333 -33.03 -96.61 -5.69
N GLU A 334 -31.75 -96.92 -5.90
CA GLU A 334 -31.31 -98.26 -6.32
C GLU A 334 -31.70 -99.33 -5.29
N GLU A 335 -31.46 -99.08 -4.00
CA GLU A 335 -31.88 -99.96 -2.91
C GLU A 335 -33.41 -100.15 -2.88
N ARG A 336 -34.18 -99.08 -3.13
CA ARG A 336 -35.64 -99.15 -3.22
C ARG A 336 -36.10 -100.00 -4.39
N LEU A 337 -35.46 -99.84 -5.56
CA LEU A 337 -35.74 -100.64 -6.75
C LEU A 337 -35.39 -102.12 -6.53
N GLU A 338 -34.28 -102.40 -5.85
CA GLU A 338 -33.89 -103.77 -5.48
C GLU A 338 -34.88 -104.38 -4.48
N ALA A 339 -35.27 -103.63 -3.45
CA ALA A 339 -36.30 -104.05 -2.49
C ALA A 339 -37.65 -104.31 -3.17
N GLU A 340 -38.05 -103.50 -4.15
CA GLU A 340 -39.26 -103.73 -4.94
C GLU A 340 -39.15 -105.01 -5.78
N ARG A 341 -38.01 -105.26 -6.41
CA ARG A 341 -37.75 -106.53 -7.14
C ARG A 341 -37.80 -107.74 -6.21
N GLN A 342 -37.22 -107.63 -5.01
CA GLN A 342 -37.24 -108.70 -4.02
C GLN A 342 -38.66 -108.94 -3.50
N ALA A 343 -39.41 -107.88 -3.19
CA ALA A 343 -40.82 -107.99 -2.80
C ALA A 343 -41.70 -108.59 -3.91
N ALA A 344 -41.41 -108.30 -5.18
CA ALA A 344 -42.09 -108.93 -6.32
C ALA A 344 -41.76 -110.42 -6.41
N ALA A 345 -40.48 -110.81 -6.19
CA ALA A 345 -40.05 -112.21 -6.15
C ALA A 345 -40.68 -112.96 -4.96
N ASP A 346 -40.71 -112.36 -3.77
CA ASP A 346 -41.36 -112.92 -2.58
C ASP A 346 -42.87 -113.10 -2.79
N ARG A 347 -43.52 -112.14 -3.46
CA ARG A 347 -44.94 -112.26 -3.83
C ARG A 347 -45.18 -113.41 -4.80
N GLN A 348 -44.32 -113.58 -5.81
CA GLN A 348 -44.38 -114.74 -6.70
C GLN A 348 -44.17 -116.06 -5.95
N ALA A 349 -43.19 -116.11 -5.03
CA ALA A 349 -42.95 -117.29 -4.19
C ALA A 349 -44.14 -117.61 -3.27
N LEU A 350 -44.80 -116.58 -2.71
CA LEU A 350 -46.02 -116.75 -1.92
C LEU A 350 -47.18 -117.26 -2.77
N GLU A 351 -47.36 -116.75 -4.00
CA GLU A 351 -48.37 -117.24 -4.95
C GLU A 351 -48.11 -118.71 -5.35
N ASP A 352 -46.85 -119.09 -5.55
CA ASP A 352 -46.45 -120.47 -5.82
C ASP A 352 -46.68 -121.37 -4.58
N ALA A 353 -46.33 -120.91 -3.38
CA ALA A 353 -46.58 -121.64 -2.12
C ALA A 353 -48.08 -121.75 -1.80
N LEU A 354 -48.90 -120.75 -2.12
CA LEU A 354 -50.36 -120.82 -2.01
C LEU A 354 -50.95 -121.80 -3.03
N ARG A 355 -50.38 -121.88 -4.24
CA ARG A 355 -50.73 -122.89 -5.25
C ARG A 355 -50.40 -124.31 -4.77
N GLU A 356 -49.28 -124.47 -4.06
CA GLU A 356 -48.85 -125.74 -3.44
C GLU A 356 -49.71 -126.08 -2.19
N ALA A 357 -50.03 -125.10 -1.34
CA ALA A 357 -50.92 -125.29 -0.18
C ALA A 357 -52.38 -125.56 -0.57
N GLN A 358 -52.84 -125.07 -1.73
CA GLN A 358 -54.14 -125.45 -2.32
C GLN A 358 -54.12 -126.87 -2.91
N GLN A 359 -52.95 -127.48 -3.09
CA GLN A 359 -52.80 -128.89 -3.47
C GLN A 359 -52.69 -129.81 -2.24
N ASP A 360 -52.26 -129.30 -1.09
CA ASP A 360 -52.20 -130.02 0.20
C ASP A 360 -52.89 -129.24 1.33
N SER A 361 -54.23 -129.27 1.39
CA SER A 361 -54.97 -129.11 2.67
C SER A 361 -56.47 -129.43 2.55
N ASP A 362 -56.78 -130.71 2.68
CA ASP A 362 -57.93 -131.17 3.47
C ASP A 362 -57.55 -131.13 4.96
N ALA A 363 -58.42 -130.53 5.79
CA ALA A 363 -58.53 -130.67 7.25
C ALA A 363 -57.52 -129.96 8.19
N THR A 364 -57.94 -128.83 8.80
CA THR A 364 -58.45 -128.78 10.19
C THR A 364 -58.32 -127.37 10.80
N THR A 365 -59.41 -126.98 11.44
CA THR A 365 -59.70 -125.77 12.24
C THR A 365 -58.81 -125.57 13.46
N THR A 366 -58.69 -124.33 13.96
CA THR A 366 -59.09 -123.94 15.33
C THR A 366 -58.85 -122.44 15.62
N VAL A 367 -59.76 -121.90 16.42
CA VAL A 367 -59.94 -120.49 16.82
C VAL A 367 -59.11 -120.17 18.06
N GLY A 368 -58.64 -118.92 18.22
CA GLY A 368 -58.05 -118.43 19.45
C GLY A 368 -57.91 -116.91 19.51
N GLU A 369 -58.77 -116.29 20.31
CA GLU A 369 -58.91 -114.86 20.63
C GLU A 369 -58.03 -114.47 21.84
N THR A 370 -57.37 -113.31 21.81
CA THR A 370 -56.99 -112.44 22.96
C THR A 370 -56.57 -111.07 22.37
N ALA A 371 -57.04 -109.87 22.76
CA ALA A 371 -57.31 -109.19 24.02
C ALA A 371 -56.06 -108.59 24.74
N SER A 372 -55.95 -107.25 24.66
CA SER A 372 -55.57 -106.31 25.74
C SER A 372 -54.09 -105.92 26.01
N GLY A 373 -53.89 -104.62 26.33
CA GLY A 373 -52.80 -104.06 27.16
C GLY A 373 -51.78 -103.19 26.42
N ASN A 374 -51.86 -101.85 26.38
CA ASN A 374 -51.62 -100.82 27.41
C ASN A 374 -50.13 -100.58 27.81
N ARG A 375 -49.59 -99.44 27.33
CA ARG A 375 -48.86 -98.35 28.05
C ARG A 375 -47.68 -98.67 28.98
N GLN A 376 -46.51 -98.06 28.69
CA GLN A 376 -45.63 -97.26 29.60
C GLN A 376 -44.42 -96.79 28.76
N ARG A 377 -44.07 -95.51 28.55
CA ARG A 377 -43.78 -94.34 29.43
C ARG A 377 -42.78 -94.65 30.55
N ILE A 378 -41.91 -93.64 30.80
CA ILE A 378 -41.01 -93.34 31.94
C ILE A 378 -39.55 -93.37 31.40
N GLU A 379 -38.66 -92.39 31.58
CA GLU A 379 -38.53 -91.09 32.27
C GLU A 379 -37.19 -90.51 31.74
N GLY A 380 -36.77 -89.26 31.88
CA GLY A 380 -37.15 -88.08 32.67
C GLY A 380 -36.25 -86.93 32.17
N GLY A 381 -36.69 -85.67 32.15
CA GLY A 381 -36.62 -84.75 33.30
C GLY A 381 -35.17 -84.28 33.47
N SER A 382 -34.78 -83.01 33.45
CA SER A 382 -35.30 -81.76 34.06
C SER A 382 -34.32 -80.64 33.59
N ASP A 383 -34.54 -79.32 33.57
CA ASP A 383 -35.51 -78.40 34.16
C ASP A 383 -35.56 -77.08 33.35
N ALA A 384 -36.75 -76.48 33.31
CA ALA A 384 -37.14 -75.06 33.42
C ALA A 384 -36.09 -73.94 33.13
N SER A 385 -36.39 -72.83 32.47
CA SER A 385 -37.46 -71.87 32.82
C SER A 385 -37.60 -70.73 31.77
N VAL A 386 -38.86 -70.39 31.45
CA VAL A 386 -39.48 -69.04 31.44
C VAL A 386 -38.96 -67.90 30.53
N ALA A 387 -39.96 -67.32 29.84
CA ALA A 387 -40.13 -65.93 29.35
C ALA A 387 -39.49 -65.50 28.02
N GLN A 388 -40.41 -65.21 27.09
CA GLN A 388 -40.52 -63.98 26.29
C GLN A 388 -39.23 -63.41 25.66
N ASP A 389 -39.17 -63.39 24.33
CA ASP A 389 -38.50 -62.28 23.64
C ASP A 389 -39.22 -61.92 22.31
N PRO A 390 -39.72 -60.69 22.15
CA PRO A 390 -40.55 -60.23 21.04
C PRO A 390 -39.73 -59.78 19.82
N LEU A 391 -38.85 -60.64 19.29
CA LEU A 391 -37.92 -60.26 18.21
C LEU A 391 -38.33 -60.74 16.81
N SER A 392 -39.25 -61.72 16.70
CA SER A 392 -39.79 -62.16 15.39
C SER A 392 -40.94 -61.28 14.88
N ALA A 393 -41.48 -60.38 15.71
CA ALA A 393 -42.46 -59.37 15.33
C ALA A 393 -41.81 -58.01 14.97
N ALA A 394 -40.56 -57.76 15.42
CA ALA A 394 -39.83 -56.52 15.13
C ALA A 394 -39.06 -56.56 13.79
N LEU A 395 -38.81 -57.74 13.21
CA LEU A 395 -38.03 -57.88 11.97
C LEU A 395 -38.87 -57.84 10.67
N SER A 396 -40.20 -57.94 10.76
CA SER A 396 -41.10 -57.75 9.60
C SER A 396 -41.66 -56.33 9.47
N GLU A 397 -41.62 -55.52 10.53
CA GLU A 397 -42.07 -54.11 10.50
C GLU A 397 -40.93 -53.13 10.13
N ALA A 398 -39.66 -53.53 10.31
CA ALA A 398 -38.49 -52.71 9.96
C ALA A 398 -38.09 -52.74 8.46
N MET A 399 -38.80 -53.51 7.63
CA MET A 399 -38.58 -53.62 6.18
C MET A 399 -39.67 -52.93 5.34
N SER A 400 -40.52 -52.06 5.92
CA SER A 400 -41.62 -51.43 5.17
C SER A 400 -41.92 -49.96 5.50
N ALA A 401 -40.99 -49.23 6.14
CA ALA A 401 -41.15 -47.79 6.35
C ALA A 401 -39.90 -47.01 5.93
N THR A 402 -39.74 -46.74 4.63
CA THR A 402 -39.06 -45.54 4.12
C THR A 402 -39.57 -45.29 2.69
N GLN A 403 -40.67 -44.56 2.55
CA GLN A 403 -41.15 -44.06 1.27
C GLN A 403 -41.77 -42.65 1.47
N ALA A 404 -41.24 -41.69 0.71
CA ALA A 404 -41.66 -40.29 0.48
C ALA A 404 -41.08 -39.19 1.41
N PRO A 405 -40.84 -37.96 0.91
CA PRO A 405 -39.61 -37.56 0.19
C PRO A 405 -38.88 -36.37 0.85
N PRO A 406 -37.57 -36.17 0.62
CA PRO A 406 -36.95 -34.86 0.77
C PRO A 406 -36.79 -34.15 -0.57
N GLN A 407 -37.43 -32.99 -0.64
CA GLN A 407 -36.92 -31.71 -1.15
C GLN A 407 -35.69 -31.77 -2.08
N GLU A 408 -35.93 -31.38 -3.31
CA GLU A 408 -34.95 -31.06 -4.34
C GLU A 408 -34.10 -29.85 -3.91
N SER A 409 -32.85 -30.10 -3.52
CA SER A 409 -31.80 -29.09 -3.46
C SER A 409 -30.70 -29.56 -4.41
N ALA A 410 -30.64 -28.90 -5.56
CA ALA A 410 -29.68 -29.14 -6.62
C ALA A 410 -28.25 -28.96 -6.09
N ARG A 411 -27.46 -30.04 -6.12
CA ARG A 411 -26.01 -29.95 -6.04
C ARG A 411 -25.45 -29.91 -7.45
N GLU A 412 -24.85 -28.78 -7.75
CA GLU A 412 -24.13 -28.41 -8.96
C GLU A 412 -23.05 -29.45 -9.35
N PRO A 413 -22.93 -29.83 -10.64
CA PRO A 413 -21.74 -30.49 -11.15
C PRO A 413 -20.60 -29.48 -11.33
N ALA A 414 -19.37 -29.89 -10.99
CA ALA A 414 -18.16 -29.11 -11.22
C ALA A 414 -17.96 -28.80 -12.72
N PRO A 415 -17.51 -27.60 -13.10
CA PRO A 415 -17.23 -27.27 -14.51
C PRO A 415 -15.93 -27.91 -15.00
N ASP A 416 -16.04 -28.53 -16.16
CA ASP A 416 -14.97 -29.07 -16.99
C ASP A 416 -14.15 -27.91 -17.62
N PRO A 417 -12.81 -27.83 -17.47
CA PRO A 417 -12.04 -26.63 -17.81
C PRO A 417 -11.68 -26.48 -19.31
N LEU A 418 -12.47 -27.02 -20.25
CA LEU A 418 -12.16 -26.95 -21.69
C LEU A 418 -13.39 -26.89 -22.59
N GLN A 419 -14.18 -25.81 -22.54
CA GLN A 419 -15.03 -25.42 -23.68
C GLN A 419 -15.01 -23.90 -23.91
N LEU A 420 -14.30 -23.48 -24.96
CA LEU A 420 -14.39 -22.16 -25.56
C LEU A 420 -15.53 -22.16 -26.59
N THR A 421 -16.66 -21.56 -26.25
CA THR A 421 -17.70 -21.22 -27.23
C THR A 421 -17.78 -19.69 -27.39
N PRO A 422 -17.68 -19.15 -28.61
CA PRO A 422 -17.68 -17.71 -28.84
C PRO A 422 -19.09 -17.11 -28.70
N VAL A 423 -19.19 -16.01 -27.95
CA VAL A 423 -20.42 -15.20 -27.80
C VAL A 423 -20.49 -14.18 -28.95
N PRO A 424 -21.64 -14.01 -29.64
CA PRO A 424 -21.79 -12.96 -30.64
C PRO A 424 -21.91 -11.58 -29.98
N ILE A 425 -21.14 -10.61 -30.48
CA ILE A 425 -21.21 -9.21 -30.06
C ILE A 425 -22.36 -8.56 -30.84
N THR A 426 -23.47 -8.23 -30.17
CA THR A 426 -24.50 -7.34 -30.72
C THR A 426 -24.18 -5.89 -30.34
N PRO A 427 -23.98 -4.97 -31.30
CA PRO A 427 -23.76 -3.57 -30.99
C PRO A 427 -25.08 -2.93 -30.53
N THR A 428 -25.12 -2.42 -29.30
CA THR A 428 -26.26 -1.64 -28.79
C THR A 428 -26.01 -0.16 -29.08
N PRO A 429 -26.99 0.61 -29.60
CA PRO A 429 -26.80 2.01 -29.95
C PRO A 429 -26.77 2.90 -28.70
N LEU A 430 -25.97 3.98 -28.76
CA LEU A 430 -25.91 5.05 -27.77
C LEU A 430 -27.29 5.72 -27.60
N PRO A 431 -27.83 5.87 -26.38
CA PRO A 431 -28.93 6.80 -26.13
C PRO A 431 -28.41 8.16 -25.66
N ASP A 432 -29.02 9.22 -26.20
CA ASP A 432 -28.79 10.63 -25.84
C ASP A 432 -29.25 10.95 -24.40
N PRO A 433 -28.69 12.00 -23.76
CA PRO A 433 -28.73 12.14 -22.31
C PRO A 433 -29.73 13.19 -21.85
N GLU A 434 -31.04 12.94 -21.91
CA GLU A 434 -31.99 13.72 -21.10
C GLU A 434 -33.12 12.84 -20.55
N GLU A 435 -33.26 12.91 -19.22
CA GLU A 435 -34.50 12.71 -18.46
C GLU A 435 -34.99 11.29 -18.09
N HIS A 436 -34.90 11.05 -16.77
CA HIS A 436 -35.85 10.39 -15.85
C HIS A 436 -35.41 9.12 -15.11
N SER A 437 -35.82 9.20 -13.84
CA SER A 437 -35.63 8.37 -12.66
C SER A 437 -36.47 7.10 -12.62
N ASP A 438 -35.98 6.19 -11.77
CA ASP A 438 -36.65 5.09 -11.07
C ASP A 438 -36.95 3.74 -11.75
N ALA A 439 -36.47 2.73 -11.01
CA ALA A 439 -36.92 1.35 -10.84
C ALA A 439 -36.65 0.31 -11.95
N GLY A 440 -35.74 -0.60 -11.59
CA GLY A 440 -35.57 -1.92 -12.20
C GLY A 440 -34.72 -2.81 -11.28
N LEU A 441 -35.35 -3.33 -10.22
CA LEU A 441 -34.82 -4.43 -9.43
C LEU A 441 -34.68 -5.65 -10.33
N ASP A 442 -33.49 -6.28 -10.35
CA ASP A 442 -33.27 -7.74 -10.49
C ASP A 442 -31.76 -8.01 -10.70
N ASN A 443 -30.99 -8.08 -9.62
CA ASN A 443 -29.89 -9.07 -9.53
C ASN A 443 -29.43 -9.27 -8.08
N LEU A 444 -29.38 -10.53 -7.66
CA LEU A 444 -29.04 -10.96 -6.30
C LEU A 444 -27.51 -10.86 -6.10
N GLY A 445 -27.07 -10.09 -5.09
CA GLY A 445 -25.73 -10.23 -4.49
C GLY A 445 -24.81 -9.00 -4.46
N ALA A 446 -25.24 -7.81 -4.87
CA ALA A 446 -24.48 -6.57 -4.68
C ALA A 446 -25.29 -5.58 -3.84
N ALA A 447 -24.68 -4.99 -2.80
CA ALA A 447 -25.28 -3.88 -2.07
C ALA A 447 -25.73 -2.80 -3.08
N PRO A 448 -26.90 -2.16 -2.90
CA PRO A 448 -27.37 -1.12 -3.82
C PRO A 448 -26.28 -0.06 -3.92
N LEU A 449 -25.68 0.05 -5.11
CA LEU A 449 -24.73 1.11 -5.42
C LEU A 449 -25.53 2.40 -5.34
N GLY A 450 -25.49 3.06 -4.19
CA GLY A 450 -26.17 4.34 -3.97
C GLY A 450 -25.79 5.38 -5.02
N GLN A 451 -26.44 6.55 -4.95
CA GLN A 451 -26.10 7.69 -5.81
C GLN A 451 -24.58 7.88 -5.89
N PRO A 452 -24.02 8.24 -7.07
CA PRO A 452 -22.59 8.45 -7.20
C PRO A 452 -22.09 9.47 -6.17
N LEU A 453 -20.81 9.39 -5.81
CA LEU A 453 -20.21 10.40 -4.95
C LEU A 453 -20.40 11.77 -5.58
N SER A 454 -20.94 12.71 -4.81
CA SER A 454 -21.12 14.09 -5.25
C SER A 454 -19.75 14.73 -5.52
N LEU A 455 -19.74 15.82 -6.28
CA LEU A 455 -18.48 16.52 -6.59
C LEU A 455 -17.79 17.01 -5.31
N SER A 456 -18.55 17.51 -4.34
CA SER A 456 -18.00 17.96 -3.04
C SER A 456 -17.47 16.81 -2.19
N GLU A 457 -18.10 15.63 -2.23
CA GLU A 457 -17.61 14.43 -1.53
C GLU A 457 -16.28 13.94 -2.13
N ARG A 458 -16.18 13.88 -3.47
CA ARG A 458 -14.93 13.54 -4.16
C ARG A 458 -13.84 14.58 -3.89
N ASP A 459 -14.18 15.86 -3.90
CA ASP A 459 -13.21 16.93 -3.65
C ASP A 459 -12.71 16.97 -2.19
N GLY A 460 -13.60 16.68 -1.23
CA GLY A 460 -13.23 16.48 0.17
C GLY A 460 -12.25 15.33 0.34
N PHE A 461 -12.51 14.20 -0.35
CA PHE A 461 -11.60 13.06 -0.35
C PHE A 461 -10.24 13.38 -1.02
N ARG A 462 -10.24 14.09 -2.15
CA ARG A 462 -9.03 14.59 -2.83
C ARG A 462 -8.17 15.40 -1.87
N THR A 463 -8.81 16.35 -1.19
CA THR A 463 -8.17 17.28 -0.27
C THR A 463 -7.61 16.53 0.94
N ALA A 464 -8.36 15.58 1.49
CA ALA A 464 -7.90 14.76 2.61
C ALA A 464 -6.64 13.95 2.27
N ILE A 465 -6.54 13.36 1.07
CA ILE A 465 -5.29 12.69 0.65
C ILE A 465 -4.17 13.72 0.41
N GLY A 466 -4.51 14.85 -0.23
CA GLY A 466 -3.57 15.91 -0.58
C GLY A 466 -2.82 16.50 0.63
N GLN A 467 -3.45 16.55 1.80
CA GLN A 467 -2.82 17.03 3.03
C GLN A 467 -1.61 16.19 3.48
N CYS A 468 -1.58 14.90 3.16
CA CYS A 468 -0.46 14.02 3.48
C CYS A 468 0.46 13.74 2.29
N TRP A 469 0.15 14.27 1.11
CA TRP A 469 0.95 14.08 -0.08
C TRP A 469 2.20 14.95 -0.05
N ASN A 470 3.33 14.33 0.31
CA ASN A 470 4.61 15.02 0.38
C ASN A 470 5.33 15.02 -0.97
N VAL A 471 5.04 16.04 -1.78
CA VAL A 471 5.69 16.25 -3.10
C VAL A 471 7.22 16.38 -2.96
N GLY A 472 7.71 16.94 -1.85
CA GLY A 472 9.15 17.09 -1.60
C GLY A 472 9.89 15.77 -1.35
N ALA A 473 9.16 14.69 -1.04
CA ALA A 473 9.73 13.34 -0.89
C ALA A 473 9.85 12.59 -2.24
N LEU A 474 9.33 13.16 -3.33
CA LEU A 474 9.46 12.59 -4.67
C LEU A 474 10.83 12.89 -5.25
N SER A 475 11.40 11.92 -5.97
CA SER A 475 12.54 12.16 -6.85
C SER A 475 12.19 13.16 -7.97
N LEU A 476 13.19 13.82 -8.56
CA LEU A 476 12.97 14.77 -9.67
C LEU A 476 12.20 14.16 -10.86
N GLU A 477 12.44 12.87 -11.13
CA GLU A 477 11.73 12.13 -12.17
C GLU A 477 10.30 11.77 -11.73
N ALA A 478 10.13 11.31 -10.49
CA ALA A 478 8.81 10.99 -9.92
C ALA A 478 7.88 12.22 -9.81
N ALA A 479 8.44 13.40 -9.59
CA ALA A 479 7.67 14.65 -9.53
C ALA A 479 7.06 15.08 -10.87
N ARG A 480 7.50 14.48 -11.99
CA ARG A 480 7.03 14.80 -13.35
C ARG A 480 6.17 13.69 -13.96
N MET A 481 5.92 12.62 -13.22
CA MET A 481 5.16 11.46 -13.70
C MET A 481 3.76 11.43 -13.11
N SER A 482 2.92 10.56 -13.67
CA SER A 482 1.60 10.24 -13.15
C SER A 482 1.52 8.77 -12.78
N ILE A 483 0.98 8.45 -11.61
CA ILE A 483 0.70 7.07 -11.19
C ILE A 483 -0.75 6.92 -10.76
N SER A 484 -1.33 5.75 -11.00
CA SER A 484 -2.66 5.40 -10.52
C SER A 484 -2.54 4.30 -9.48
N VAL A 485 -3.08 4.54 -8.29
CA VAL A 485 -3.01 3.63 -7.14
C VAL A 485 -4.41 3.15 -6.80
N GLU A 486 -4.61 1.84 -6.84
CA GLU A 486 -5.84 1.19 -6.42
C GLU A 486 -5.71 0.69 -4.98
N PHE A 487 -6.76 0.85 -4.19
CA PHE A 487 -6.84 0.26 -2.85
C PHE A 487 -8.28 0.09 -2.38
N ARG A 488 -8.44 -0.71 -1.33
CA ARG A 488 -9.70 -0.95 -0.65
C ARG A 488 -9.79 -0.20 0.67
N MET A 489 -10.99 0.20 1.04
CA MET A 489 -11.29 0.81 2.33
C MET A 489 -12.39 0.04 3.06
N GLY A 490 -12.32 0.02 4.39
CA GLY A 490 -13.41 -0.48 5.22
C GLY A 490 -14.57 0.51 5.31
N PRO A 491 -15.75 0.11 5.84
CA PRO A 491 -16.91 1.00 6.01
C PRO A 491 -16.66 2.22 6.91
N ASP A 492 -15.59 2.19 7.70
CA ASP A 492 -15.10 3.28 8.54
C ASP A 492 -14.21 4.29 7.76
N GLY A 493 -14.09 4.12 6.44
CA GLY A 493 -13.27 4.97 5.59
C GLY A 493 -11.77 4.74 5.74
N ARG A 494 -11.34 3.69 6.45
CA ARG A 494 -9.91 3.39 6.65
C ARG A 494 -9.35 2.52 5.51
N PRO A 495 -8.21 2.90 4.90
CA PRO A 495 -7.58 2.10 3.85
C PRO A 495 -6.96 0.80 4.40
N ASP A 496 -7.21 -0.31 3.71
CA ASP A 496 -6.55 -1.59 3.97
C ASP A 496 -5.10 -1.54 3.45
N ALA A 497 -4.14 -1.52 4.37
CA ALA A 497 -2.72 -1.40 4.07
C ALA A 497 -2.16 -2.49 3.15
N ASN A 498 -2.81 -3.66 3.09
CA ASN A 498 -2.39 -4.77 2.24
C ASN A 498 -3.01 -4.72 0.85
N SER A 499 -4.00 -3.87 0.62
CA SER A 499 -4.75 -3.75 -0.64
C SER A 499 -4.15 -2.76 -1.65
N LEU A 500 -3.22 -1.89 -1.23
CA LEU A 500 -2.66 -0.86 -2.12
C LEU A 500 -1.81 -1.47 -3.24
N ARG A 501 -2.11 -1.12 -4.49
CA ARG A 501 -1.41 -1.60 -5.69
C ARG A 501 -1.26 -0.47 -6.71
N LEU A 502 -0.16 -0.49 -7.45
CA LEU A 502 0.05 0.39 -8.60
C LEU A 502 -0.64 -0.22 -9.82
N VAL A 503 -1.59 0.49 -10.44
CA VAL A 503 -2.39 -0.01 -11.58
C VAL A 503 -2.04 0.65 -12.91
N ASP A 504 -1.58 1.90 -12.91
CA ASP A 504 -1.08 2.59 -14.11
C ASP A 504 0.12 3.48 -13.76
N LEU A 505 0.99 3.70 -14.75
CA LEU A 505 2.13 4.62 -14.65
C LEU A 505 2.35 5.31 -16.00
N ARG A 506 2.59 6.63 -15.98
CA ARG A 506 2.86 7.43 -17.17
C ARG A 506 3.98 8.41 -16.91
N GLY A 507 4.98 8.42 -17.80
CA GLY A 507 6.01 9.46 -17.85
C GLY A 507 7.16 9.28 -16.85
N GLY A 508 7.94 8.20 -16.95
CA GLY A 508 9.23 8.06 -16.28
C GLY A 508 9.64 6.59 -16.09
N SER A 509 10.73 6.36 -15.38
CA SER A 509 11.30 5.04 -15.12
C SER A 509 10.49 4.23 -14.10
N LYS A 510 10.62 2.89 -14.13
CA LYS A 510 10.02 2.00 -13.11
C LYS A 510 10.49 2.34 -11.69
N HIS A 511 11.73 2.80 -11.55
CA HIS A 511 12.29 3.18 -10.26
C HIS A 511 11.63 4.46 -9.71
N ALA A 512 11.43 5.46 -10.57
CA ALA A 512 10.67 6.66 -10.22
C ALA A 512 9.20 6.34 -9.88
N ALA A 513 8.58 5.40 -10.60
CA ALA A 513 7.23 4.93 -10.30
C ALA A 513 7.13 4.25 -8.93
N GLN A 514 8.14 3.44 -8.56
CA GLN A 514 8.20 2.82 -7.23
C GLN A 514 8.32 3.89 -6.13
N ASN A 515 9.19 4.88 -6.31
CA ASN A 515 9.33 6.00 -5.37
C ASN A 515 8.01 6.78 -5.23
N ALA A 516 7.34 7.11 -6.34
CA ALA A 516 6.04 7.79 -6.31
C ALA A 516 4.97 6.94 -5.60
N PHE A 517 4.95 5.63 -5.85
CA PHE A 517 4.02 4.70 -5.20
C PHE A 517 4.24 4.62 -3.69
N ASP A 518 5.49 4.56 -3.23
CA ASP A 518 5.82 4.50 -1.80
C ASP A 518 5.41 5.78 -1.07
N VAL A 519 5.59 6.94 -1.71
CA VAL A 519 5.10 8.24 -1.19
C VAL A 519 3.57 8.27 -1.18
N ALA A 520 2.91 7.70 -2.20
CA ALA A 520 1.45 7.73 -2.33
C ALA A 520 0.78 6.84 -1.30
N ARG A 521 1.31 5.63 -1.16
CA ARG A 521 0.92 4.69 -0.12
C ARG A 521 1.06 5.31 1.27
N ARG A 522 2.16 6.02 1.54
CA ARG A 522 2.34 6.71 2.82
C ARG A 522 1.28 7.80 3.02
N ALA A 523 1.01 8.62 2.01
CA ALA A 523 0.00 9.68 2.09
C ALA A 523 -1.40 9.12 2.38
N ILE A 524 -1.80 8.07 1.65
CA ILE A 524 -3.08 7.39 1.83
C ILE A 524 -3.21 6.82 3.24
N LEU A 525 -2.18 6.11 3.73
CA LEU A 525 -2.23 5.49 5.05
C LEU A 525 -2.15 6.50 6.20
N MET A 526 -1.38 7.58 6.06
CA MET A 526 -1.25 8.60 7.11
C MET A 526 -2.53 9.41 7.28
N CYS A 527 -3.11 9.90 6.18
CA CYS A 527 -4.34 10.69 6.24
C CYS A 527 -5.58 9.81 6.44
N GLY A 528 -5.53 8.54 6.02
CA GLY A 528 -6.60 7.57 6.25
C GLY A 528 -6.63 6.95 7.65
N ARG A 529 -5.69 7.27 8.56
CA ARG A 529 -5.61 6.64 9.90
C ARG A 529 -6.89 6.81 10.73
N ASN A 530 -7.56 7.95 10.58
CA ASN A 530 -8.82 8.25 11.27
C ASN A 530 -10.05 7.93 10.43
N GLY A 531 -9.88 7.39 9.22
CA GLY A 531 -10.93 7.23 8.22
C GLY A 531 -11.10 8.49 7.37
N TYR A 532 -11.40 8.31 6.09
CA TYR A 532 -11.77 9.40 5.18
C TYR A 532 -13.25 9.79 5.36
N PRO A 533 -13.61 11.09 5.23
CA PRO A 533 -14.98 11.57 5.43
C PRO A 533 -15.87 11.24 4.21
N LEU A 534 -16.14 9.95 4.01
CA LEU A 534 -16.98 9.42 2.94
C LEU A 534 -18.35 8.98 3.49
N PRO A 535 -19.46 9.22 2.77
CA PRO A 535 -20.79 8.82 3.24
C PRO A 535 -20.95 7.29 3.33
N ALA A 536 -21.30 6.78 4.51
CA ALA A 536 -21.45 5.35 4.77
C ALA A 536 -22.54 4.70 3.90
N GLU A 537 -23.57 5.46 3.56
CA GLU A 537 -24.70 5.01 2.73
C GLU A 537 -24.25 4.71 1.28
N LYS A 538 -23.08 5.22 0.87
CA LYS A 538 -22.51 5.05 -0.47
C LYS A 538 -21.31 4.09 -0.49
N TYR A 539 -21.09 3.30 0.57
CA TYR A 539 -19.90 2.45 0.72
C TYR A 539 -19.56 1.59 -0.50
N GLY A 540 -20.57 0.98 -1.14
CA GLY A 540 -20.35 0.18 -2.35
C GLY A 540 -19.69 0.94 -3.52
N ARG A 541 -19.72 2.29 -3.53
CA ARG A 541 -19.09 3.14 -4.54
C ARG A 541 -17.64 3.50 -4.25
N TRP A 542 -17.20 3.37 -3.00
CA TRP A 542 -15.86 3.80 -2.56
C TRP A 542 -15.11 2.73 -1.75
N GLN A 543 -15.67 1.52 -1.62
CA GLN A 543 -14.95 0.38 -1.05
C GLN A 543 -13.68 0.04 -1.84
N GLU A 544 -13.67 0.31 -3.15
CA GLU A 544 -12.56 0.14 -4.09
C GLU A 544 -12.39 1.46 -4.82
N VAL A 545 -11.20 2.08 -4.72
CA VAL A 545 -10.93 3.38 -5.34
C VAL A 545 -9.59 3.38 -6.04
N ILE A 546 -9.57 4.01 -7.22
CA ILE A 546 -8.36 4.30 -7.98
C ILE A 546 -8.07 5.80 -7.86
N VAL A 547 -6.87 6.12 -7.41
CA VAL A 547 -6.42 7.49 -7.17
C VAL A 547 -5.24 7.80 -8.07
N ASP A 548 -5.38 8.86 -8.86
CA ASP A 548 -4.35 9.34 -9.78
C ASP A 548 -3.49 10.42 -9.10
N PHE A 549 -2.20 10.18 -8.94
CA PHE A 549 -1.24 11.17 -8.44
C PHE A 549 -0.49 11.75 -9.64
N ARG A 550 -0.68 13.04 -9.90
CA ARG A 550 -0.08 13.78 -11.03
C ARG A 550 0.66 15.03 -10.53
N PRO A 551 1.55 15.63 -11.34
CA PRO A 551 2.27 16.86 -10.97
C PRO A 551 1.32 18.02 -10.63
N GLU A 552 0.16 18.08 -11.30
CA GLU A 552 -0.85 19.10 -11.10
C GLU A 552 -1.76 18.82 -9.88
N GLY A 553 -1.65 17.62 -9.28
CA GLY A 553 -2.39 17.21 -8.09
C GLY A 553 -3.05 15.82 -8.20
N ILE A 554 -3.90 15.53 -7.22
CA ILE A 554 -4.59 14.23 -7.09
C ILE A 554 -5.90 14.23 -7.87
N GLY A 555 -6.21 13.17 -8.62
CA GLY A 555 -7.45 12.95 -9.34
C GLY A 555 -8.08 11.59 -9.04
N PHE A 556 -9.33 11.39 -9.47
CA PHE A 556 -10.04 10.11 -9.37
C PHE A 556 -10.61 9.75 -10.73
N ASN A 557 -10.41 8.49 -11.15
CA ASN A 557 -11.02 7.94 -12.36
C ASN A 557 -12.42 7.39 -12.08
#